data_AF-A0A4Q8U7N3-F1
#
_entry.id   AF-A0A4Q8U7N3-F1
#
_cell.length_a   1.000
_cell.length_b   1.000
_cell.length_c   1.000
_cell.angle_alpha   90.00
_cell.angle_beta   90.00
_cell.angle_gamma   90.00
#
_symmetry.space_group_name_H-M   'P 1'
#
loop_
_entity.id
_entity.type
_entity.pdbx_description
1 polymer ?
#
loop_
_entity_poly.entity_id
_entity_poly.type
_entity_poly.pdbx_seq_one_letter_code
_entity_poly.pdbx_strand_id
1 'polypeptide(L)'
;MSVKSHSPDNIYTQHVKQLINMVYPYESGFGSVFEDARHYFSLTPTLEAHIEKIKANIERVTNIKRKKGDAHIVEELTDKLKKNTQKLEDERLARIQRLHAVCEKIIELSEGESWDETQHLSSKFLGTLMLLTPGSSGRGFARIHQRYKPLYKAVLTLRLVDKLLTHDTISHKYLSKYRKAAFRFDGDTMWREKWKSELAIPIITAAMLQDVGLQCPQAITILKGENGDLDEFRLLAEPHRKELLKLNYHYTMKYLSDGLGTPKYVGNDRSERDEFDKIQYDAHHFLLQLVKDAFISKTGLGEVIKIPQIYASFVLSTKYDYSRLSLPKGYMLIEQLSKKGALNKQLAQDFMEIVGYFPQGFGITFIPTNEHNQEKDQFECAIVIGLNPRNPAEPYCKVVTRNQNYISSGIQETIPKNRNLYFPANRKKLMRIGRERLTEIMSQLSSNFSADSIDDLIPSYWEPYDFFGFKKHQNLWAKIK
;
A
#
# COMPACT_ATOMS: atom_id res chain seq x y z
N MET A 1 -31.18 -6.38 -15.97
CA MET A 1 -30.84 -7.58 -15.19
C MET A 1 -30.01 -8.49 -16.09
N SER A 2 -28.72 -8.68 -15.80
CA SER A 2 -27.82 -9.46 -16.65
C SER A 2 -27.25 -10.63 -15.86
N VAL A 3 -27.31 -11.81 -16.47
CA VAL A 3 -26.85 -13.10 -15.96
C VAL A 3 -25.40 -12.97 -15.51
N LYS A 4 -25.17 -12.97 -14.18
CA LYS A 4 -23.83 -13.00 -13.59
C LYS A 4 -23.16 -14.32 -14.00
N SER A 5 -22.29 -14.24 -15.00
CA SER A 5 -21.34 -15.30 -15.34
C SER A 5 -20.64 -15.81 -14.07
N HIS A 6 -20.86 -17.10 -13.79
CA HIS A 6 -20.39 -17.84 -12.62
C HIS A 6 -18.91 -18.23 -12.67
N SER A 7 -18.13 -17.78 -13.66
CA SER A 7 -16.68 -18.00 -13.67
C SER A 7 -16.06 -17.39 -12.39
N PRO A 8 -15.05 -17.99 -11.73
CA PRO A 8 -14.35 -17.31 -10.62
C PRO A 8 -13.52 -16.13 -11.14
N ASP A 9 -13.06 -15.23 -10.24
CA ASP A 9 -12.05 -14.23 -10.62
C ASP A 9 -10.81 -14.93 -11.22
N ASN A 10 -10.00 -14.23 -12.01
CA ASN A 10 -8.74 -14.83 -12.44
C ASN A 10 -7.84 -15.14 -11.23
N ILE A 11 -6.98 -16.16 -11.37
CA ILE A 11 -6.16 -16.69 -10.27
C ILE A 11 -5.34 -15.59 -9.59
N TYR A 12 -4.77 -14.68 -10.37
CA TYR A 12 -3.98 -13.58 -9.82
C TYR A 12 -4.82 -12.64 -8.95
N THR A 13 -6.01 -12.26 -9.39
CA THR A 13 -6.94 -11.42 -8.62
C THR A 13 -7.37 -12.11 -7.33
N GLN A 14 -7.56 -13.44 -7.36
CA GLN A 14 -7.82 -14.23 -6.16
C GLN A 14 -6.66 -14.15 -5.16
N HIS A 15 -5.41 -14.31 -5.63
CA HIS A 15 -4.22 -14.18 -4.76
C HIS A 15 -4.09 -12.78 -4.15
N VAL A 16 -4.38 -11.72 -4.92
CA VAL A 16 -4.39 -10.34 -4.41
C VAL A 16 -5.48 -10.16 -3.34
N LYS A 17 -6.69 -10.69 -3.55
CA LYS A 17 -7.78 -10.67 -2.55
C LYS A 17 -7.43 -11.45 -1.29
N GLN A 18 -6.80 -12.61 -1.42
CA GLN A 18 -6.32 -13.39 -0.29
C GLN A 18 -5.29 -12.60 0.53
N LEU A 19 -4.31 -11.97 -0.15
CA LEU A 19 -3.30 -11.16 0.51
C LEU A 19 -3.90 -9.95 1.24
N ILE A 20 -4.90 -9.28 0.65
CA ILE A 20 -5.65 -8.22 1.33
C ILE A 20 -6.24 -8.74 2.65
N ASN A 21 -6.82 -9.93 2.66
CA ASN A 21 -7.42 -10.51 3.86
C ASN A 21 -6.37 -10.95 4.90
N MET A 22 -5.19 -11.39 4.47
CA MET A 22 -4.07 -11.69 5.36
C MET A 22 -3.54 -10.43 6.08
N VAL A 23 -3.66 -9.25 5.46
CA VAL A 23 -3.20 -7.98 6.04
C VAL A 23 -4.30 -7.29 6.85
N TYR A 24 -5.41 -6.97 6.18
CA TYR A 24 -6.51 -6.22 6.76
C TYR A 24 -7.85 -6.72 6.21
N PRO A 25 -8.48 -7.71 6.85
CA PRO A 25 -9.73 -8.31 6.40
C PRO A 25 -10.91 -7.34 6.56
N TYR A 26 -12.00 -7.64 5.85
CA TYR A 26 -13.23 -6.84 5.96
C TYR A 26 -13.92 -7.10 7.29
N GLU A 27 -14.07 -8.38 7.64
CA GLU A 27 -14.67 -8.86 8.88
C GLU A 27 -13.58 -9.30 9.86
N SER A 28 -13.89 -9.22 11.15
CA SER A 28 -12.99 -9.70 12.21
C SER A 28 -13.04 -11.23 12.33
N GLY A 29 -11.90 -11.86 12.60
CA GLY A 29 -11.77 -13.29 12.89
C GLY A 29 -10.83 -14.06 11.96
N PHE A 30 -10.09 -13.38 11.08
CA PHE A 30 -9.28 -14.03 10.04
C PHE A 30 -7.79 -14.21 10.38
N GLY A 31 -7.35 -13.87 11.60
CA GLY A 31 -5.96 -14.06 12.01
C GLY A 31 -4.99 -13.28 11.12
N SER A 32 -5.24 -11.98 10.96
CA SER A 32 -4.49 -11.07 10.08
C SER A 32 -3.48 -10.19 10.81
N VAL A 33 -2.58 -9.56 10.05
CA VAL A 33 -1.53 -8.67 10.59
C VAL A 33 -2.10 -7.51 11.42
N PHE A 34 -3.18 -6.87 10.97
CA PHE A 34 -3.78 -5.75 11.71
C PHE A 34 -4.65 -6.22 12.91
N GLU A 35 -5.18 -7.43 12.86
CA GLU A 35 -5.85 -8.03 14.02
C GLU A 35 -4.86 -8.43 15.11
N ASP A 36 -3.70 -8.96 14.72
CA ASP A 36 -2.60 -9.24 15.64
C ASP A 36 -2.17 -8.01 16.42
N ALA A 37 -2.05 -6.86 15.75
CA ALA A 37 -1.74 -5.60 16.40
C ALA A 37 -2.86 -5.17 17.36
N ARG A 38 -4.12 -5.28 16.94
CA ARG A 38 -5.26 -4.95 17.81
C ARG A 38 -5.30 -5.85 19.05
N HIS A 39 -5.07 -7.16 18.88
CA HIS A 39 -4.97 -8.13 19.97
C HIS A 39 -3.82 -7.80 20.91
N TYR A 40 -2.65 -7.46 20.35
CA TYR A 40 -1.50 -7.02 21.12
C TYR A 40 -1.83 -5.79 21.97
N PHE A 41 -2.45 -4.75 21.42
CA PHE A 41 -2.74 -3.55 22.19
C PHE A 41 -3.86 -3.71 23.22
N SER A 42 -4.80 -4.65 23.03
CA SER A 42 -5.94 -4.83 23.92
C SER A 42 -5.70 -5.86 25.03
N LEU A 43 -5.07 -7.00 24.72
CA LEU A 43 -5.00 -8.14 25.62
C LEU A 43 -3.60 -8.36 26.20
N THR A 44 -2.54 -8.17 25.42
CA THR A 44 -1.16 -8.43 25.88
C THR A 44 -0.76 -7.63 27.13
N PRO A 45 -1.10 -6.33 27.29
CA PRO A 45 -0.77 -5.57 28.51
C PRO A 45 -1.31 -6.19 29.80
N THR A 46 -2.47 -6.84 29.76
CA THR A 46 -3.04 -7.50 30.94
C THR A 46 -2.23 -8.74 31.35
N LEU A 47 -1.74 -9.49 30.37
CA LEU A 47 -0.88 -10.66 30.58
C LEU A 47 0.52 -10.24 31.06
N GLU A 48 1.10 -9.18 30.48
CA GLU A 48 2.35 -8.58 30.95
C GLU A 48 2.24 -8.12 32.42
N ALA A 49 1.18 -7.40 32.77
CA ALA A 49 0.93 -6.97 34.15
C ALA A 49 0.74 -8.16 35.12
N HIS A 50 0.14 -9.26 34.65
CA HIS A 50 0.01 -10.49 35.44
C HIS A 50 1.37 -11.16 35.67
N ILE A 51 2.23 -11.21 34.66
CA ILE A 51 3.60 -11.73 34.77
C ILE A 51 4.41 -10.91 35.76
N GLU A 52 4.35 -9.58 35.70
CA GLU A 52 5.05 -8.71 36.66
C GLU A 52 4.56 -8.90 38.10
N LYS A 53 3.25 -9.13 38.29
CA LYS A 53 2.71 -9.51 39.62
C LYS A 53 3.26 -10.85 40.10
N ILE A 54 3.40 -11.85 39.23
CA ILE A 54 3.98 -13.15 39.60
C ILE A 54 5.45 -12.97 39.99
N LYS A 55 6.25 -12.22 39.22
CA LYS A 55 7.66 -11.93 39.54
C LYS A 55 7.79 -11.25 40.91
N ALA A 56 7.01 -10.21 41.17
CA ALA A 56 7.01 -9.51 42.45
C ALA A 56 6.60 -10.44 43.62
N ASN A 57 5.69 -11.40 43.40
CA ASN A 57 5.33 -12.38 44.42
C ASN A 57 6.46 -13.39 44.69
N ILE A 58 7.17 -13.85 43.65
CA ILE A 58 8.36 -14.71 43.83
C ILE A 58 9.42 -13.98 44.67
N GLU A 59 9.71 -12.71 44.35
CA GLU A 59 10.66 -11.88 45.11
C GLU A 59 10.25 -11.68 46.56
N ARG A 60 8.94 -11.44 46.82
CA ARG A 60 8.42 -11.29 48.19
C ARG A 60 8.59 -12.57 49.00
N VAL A 61 8.23 -13.73 48.43
CA VAL A 61 8.31 -15.02 49.12
C VAL A 61 9.78 -15.44 49.35
N THR A 62 10.68 -15.11 48.44
CA THR A 62 12.11 -15.41 48.58
C THR A 62 12.83 -14.51 49.60
N ASN A 63 12.37 -13.27 49.82
CA ASN A 63 12.96 -12.32 50.77
C ASN A 63 12.48 -12.50 52.22
N ILE A 64 11.34 -13.14 52.47
CA ILE A 64 10.84 -13.44 53.82
C ILE A 64 11.50 -14.74 54.31
N LYS A 65 12.07 -14.76 55.53
CA LYS A 65 12.83 -15.90 56.09
C LYS A 65 12.11 -17.25 55.88
N ARG A 66 12.76 -18.12 55.09
CA ARG A 66 12.29 -19.44 54.60
C ARG A 66 11.59 -20.30 55.66
N LYS A 67 10.27 -20.47 55.54
CA LYS A 67 9.55 -21.63 56.09
C LYS A 67 9.54 -22.76 55.04
N LYS A 68 9.52 -24.03 55.47
CA LYS A 68 9.51 -25.20 54.56
C LYS A 68 8.37 -25.19 53.52
N GLY A 69 7.24 -24.52 53.81
CA GLY A 69 6.11 -24.36 52.87
C GLY A 69 6.35 -23.34 51.74
N ASP A 70 7.32 -22.44 51.89
CA ASP A 70 7.58 -21.37 50.92
C ASP A 70 8.27 -21.90 49.64
N ALA A 71 8.99 -23.04 49.74
CA ALA A 71 9.68 -23.65 48.60
C ALA A 71 8.71 -24.16 47.53
N HIS A 72 7.64 -24.85 47.93
CA HIS A 72 6.60 -25.36 47.02
C HIS A 72 5.84 -24.19 46.35
N ILE A 73 5.57 -23.12 47.08
CA ILE A 73 4.89 -21.92 46.55
C ILE A 73 5.77 -21.24 45.50
N VAL A 74 7.09 -21.12 45.74
CA VAL A 74 8.04 -20.56 44.78
C VAL A 74 8.14 -21.42 43.53
N GLU A 75 8.17 -22.75 43.66
CA GLU A 75 8.18 -23.68 42.53
C GLU A 75 6.91 -23.52 41.66
N GLU A 76 5.73 -23.51 42.28
CA GLU A 76 4.46 -23.33 41.57
C GLU A 76 4.38 -21.97 40.85
N LEU A 77 4.83 -20.89 41.50
CA LEU A 77 4.87 -19.56 40.88
C LEU A 77 5.89 -19.49 39.74
N THR A 78 7.02 -20.18 39.85
CA THR A 78 8.04 -20.25 38.80
C THR A 78 7.52 -21.00 37.58
N ASP A 79 6.80 -22.11 37.78
CA ASP A 79 6.14 -22.83 36.71
C ASP A 79 5.05 -22.01 36.02
N LYS A 80 4.24 -21.27 36.80
CA LYS A 80 3.26 -20.32 36.24
C LYS A 80 3.92 -19.21 35.44
N LEU A 81 5.03 -18.65 35.95
CA LEU A 81 5.82 -17.63 35.26
C LEU A 81 6.35 -18.16 33.93
N LYS A 82 6.96 -19.36 33.94
CA LYS A 82 7.47 -20.03 32.73
C LYS A 82 6.37 -20.24 31.70
N LYS A 83 5.20 -20.79 32.10
CA LYS A 83 4.05 -21.02 31.20
C LYS A 83 3.53 -19.72 30.58
N ASN A 84 3.34 -18.67 31.39
CA ASN A 84 2.84 -17.38 30.89
C ASN A 84 3.85 -16.67 29.99
N THR A 85 5.15 -16.77 30.30
CA THR A 85 6.22 -16.19 29.49
C THR A 85 6.36 -16.93 28.15
N GLN A 86 6.29 -18.26 28.17
CA GLN A 86 6.28 -19.09 26.95
C GLN A 86 5.07 -18.74 26.06
N LYS A 87 3.88 -18.56 26.66
CA LYS A 87 2.69 -18.16 25.90
C LYS A 87 2.87 -16.82 25.20
N LEU A 88 3.44 -15.81 25.87
CA LEU A 88 3.73 -14.51 25.23
C LEU A 88 4.71 -14.65 24.07
N GLU A 89 5.75 -15.46 24.25
CA GLU A 89 6.74 -15.70 23.22
C GLU A 89 6.16 -16.46 22.02
N ASP A 90 5.34 -17.48 22.25
CA ASP A 90 4.65 -18.22 21.19
C ASP A 90 3.72 -17.30 20.39
N GLU A 91 2.96 -16.44 21.06
CA GLU A 91 2.10 -15.44 20.41
C GLU A 91 2.93 -14.44 19.58
N ARG A 92 4.08 -13.99 20.10
CA ARG A 92 4.99 -13.07 19.40
C ARG A 92 5.58 -13.72 18.14
N LEU A 93 6.05 -14.95 18.24
CA LEU A 93 6.60 -15.70 17.10
C LEU A 93 5.52 -15.98 16.04
N ALA A 94 4.28 -16.28 16.45
CA ALA A 94 3.17 -16.46 15.52
C ALA A 94 2.84 -15.16 14.75
N ARG A 95 2.90 -13.99 15.40
CA ARG A 95 2.74 -12.68 14.73
C ARG A 95 3.84 -12.45 13.68
N ILE A 96 5.10 -12.71 14.04
CA ILE A 96 6.23 -12.60 13.10
C ILE A 96 6.04 -13.54 11.90
N GLN A 97 5.67 -14.81 12.12
CA GLN A 97 5.49 -15.78 11.04
C GLN A 97 4.38 -15.35 10.07
N ARG A 98 3.25 -14.85 10.58
CA ARG A 98 2.16 -14.31 9.74
C ARG A 98 2.62 -13.10 8.94
N LEU A 99 3.33 -12.17 9.57
CA LEU A 99 3.88 -11.00 8.89
C LEU A 99 4.89 -11.41 7.79
N HIS A 100 5.78 -12.36 8.08
CA HIS A 100 6.74 -12.87 7.11
C HIS A 100 6.04 -13.48 5.90
N ALA A 101 5.03 -14.33 6.11
CA ALA A 101 4.25 -14.92 5.03
C ALA A 101 3.57 -13.87 4.14
N VAL A 102 3.07 -12.78 4.74
CA VAL A 102 2.55 -11.62 3.99
C VAL A 102 3.64 -10.96 3.15
N CYS A 103 4.82 -10.69 3.74
CA CYS A 103 5.93 -10.05 3.04
C CYS A 103 6.40 -10.90 1.86
N GLU A 104 6.54 -12.21 2.04
CA GLU A 104 6.90 -13.14 0.96
C GLU A 104 5.84 -13.15 -0.14
N LYS A 105 4.55 -13.12 0.21
CA LYS A 105 3.48 -13.09 -0.78
C LYS A 105 3.44 -11.77 -1.57
N ILE A 106 3.78 -10.64 -0.94
CA ILE A 106 3.95 -9.35 -1.63
C ILE A 106 5.09 -9.46 -2.65
N ILE A 107 6.24 -10.02 -2.24
CA ILE A 107 7.40 -10.19 -3.13
C ILE A 107 7.03 -11.13 -4.29
N GLU A 108 6.43 -12.29 -4.02
CA GLU A 108 5.96 -13.24 -5.05
C GLU A 108 5.05 -12.58 -6.11
N LEU A 109 4.19 -11.65 -5.69
CA LEU A 109 3.23 -11.00 -6.59
C LEU A 109 3.77 -9.75 -7.30
N SER A 110 4.95 -9.26 -6.93
CA SER A 110 5.50 -7.97 -7.40
C SER A 110 6.98 -7.99 -7.83
N GLU A 111 7.70 -9.08 -7.64
CA GLU A 111 9.11 -9.26 -8.01
C GLU A 111 9.26 -10.38 -9.04
N GLY A 112 10.03 -10.14 -10.10
CA GLY A 112 10.31 -11.11 -11.15
C GLY A 112 11.76 -11.58 -11.17
N GLU A 113 12.15 -12.27 -12.25
CA GLU A 113 13.54 -12.67 -12.54
C GLU A 113 14.34 -11.53 -13.17
N SER A 114 13.67 -10.52 -13.75
CA SER A 114 14.30 -9.36 -14.37
C SER A 114 13.71 -8.05 -13.88
N TRP A 115 14.40 -6.94 -14.21
CA TRP A 115 13.89 -5.60 -13.94
C TRP A 115 12.54 -5.36 -14.62
N ASP A 116 12.41 -5.69 -15.91
CA ASP A 116 11.18 -5.51 -16.69
C ASP A 116 10.02 -6.33 -16.11
N GLU A 117 10.29 -7.59 -15.74
CA GLU A 117 9.28 -8.45 -15.11
C GLU A 117 8.84 -7.89 -13.76
N THR A 118 9.79 -7.41 -12.95
CA THR A 118 9.51 -6.75 -11.67
C THR A 118 8.65 -5.50 -11.84
N GLN A 119 8.94 -4.65 -12.83
CA GLN A 119 8.10 -3.47 -13.11
C GLN A 119 6.70 -3.88 -13.56
N HIS A 120 6.59 -4.92 -14.38
CA HIS A 120 5.31 -5.43 -14.84
C HIS A 120 4.47 -6.04 -13.72
N LEU A 121 5.04 -6.90 -12.89
CA LEU A 121 4.35 -7.50 -11.74
C LEU A 121 3.93 -6.45 -10.72
N SER A 122 4.77 -5.45 -10.48
CA SER A 122 4.43 -4.30 -9.63
C SER A 122 3.27 -3.48 -10.21
N SER A 123 3.30 -3.20 -11.51
CA SER A 123 2.22 -2.49 -12.22
C SER A 123 0.91 -3.27 -12.14
N LYS A 124 0.99 -4.59 -12.34
CA LYS A 124 -0.13 -5.53 -12.24
C LYS A 124 -0.72 -5.57 -10.83
N PHE A 125 0.12 -5.63 -9.81
CA PHE A 125 -0.32 -5.64 -8.42
C PHE A 125 -1.04 -4.35 -8.04
N LEU A 126 -0.39 -3.19 -8.26
CA LEU A 126 -0.93 -1.87 -7.94
C LEU A 126 -2.21 -1.58 -8.72
N GLY A 127 -2.22 -1.90 -10.02
CA GLY A 127 -3.40 -1.75 -10.86
C GLY A 127 -4.54 -2.67 -10.43
N THR A 128 -4.26 -3.92 -10.05
CA THR A 128 -5.30 -4.83 -9.53
C THR A 128 -5.90 -4.29 -8.24
N LEU A 129 -5.08 -3.81 -7.29
CA LEU A 129 -5.60 -3.16 -6.08
C LEU A 129 -6.54 -2.00 -6.42
N MET A 130 -6.13 -1.12 -7.34
CA MET A 130 -6.93 0.03 -7.74
C MET A 130 -8.23 -0.37 -8.43
N LEU A 131 -8.19 -1.33 -9.36
CA LEU A 131 -9.34 -1.82 -10.11
C LEU A 131 -10.33 -2.62 -9.27
N LEU A 132 -9.92 -3.10 -8.09
CA LEU A 132 -10.80 -3.72 -7.10
C LEU A 132 -11.54 -2.70 -6.22
N THR A 133 -11.19 -1.41 -6.30
CA THR A 133 -11.90 -0.35 -5.58
C THR A 133 -13.06 0.17 -6.44
N PRO A 134 -14.25 0.40 -5.88
CA PRO A 134 -15.30 1.13 -6.59
C PRO A 134 -14.90 2.61 -6.76
N GLY A 135 -15.51 3.28 -7.74
CA GLY A 135 -15.40 4.74 -7.88
C GLY A 135 -16.08 5.50 -6.72
N SER A 136 -16.08 6.82 -6.79
CA SER A 136 -16.65 7.72 -5.76
C SER A 136 -18.15 7.55 -5.52
N SER A 137 -18.87 6.94 -6.47
CA SER A 137 -20.29 6.60 -6.38
C SER A 137 -20.56 5.31 -5.57
N GLY A 138 -19.54 4.52 -5.24
CA GLY A 138 -19.69 3.28 -4.47
C GLY A 138 -19.75 3.52 -2.96
N ARG A 139 -20.77 2.96 -2.29
CA ARG A 139 -20.82 2.98 -0.80
C ARG A 139 -19.61 2.21 -0.22
N GLY A 140 -19.01 2.75 0.84
CA GLY A 140 -17.97 2.05 1.62
C GLY A 140 -16.56 2.05 1.03
N PHE A 141 -16.26 2.88 0.01
CA PHE A 141 -14.91 2.96 -0.58
C PHE A 141 -13.82 3.29 0.45
N ALA A 142 -14.11 4.14 1.45
CA ALA A 142 -13.14 4.55 2.44
C ALA A 142 -12.58 3.36 3.24
N ARG A 143 -13.45 2.42 3.63
CA ARG A 143 -13.04 1.19 4.31
C ARG A 143 -12.21 0.28 3.41
N ILE A 144 -12.56 0.18 2.13
CA ILE A 144 -11.77 -0.57 1.14
C ILE A 144 -10.37 0.06 0.97
N HIS A 145 -10.31 1.38 0.85
CA HIS A 145 -9.05 2.12 0.71
C HIS A 145 -8.16 1.96 1.94
N GLN A 146 -8.72 2.04 3.14
CA GLN A 146 -7.97 1.81 4.39
C GLN A 146 -7.31 0.41 4.39
N ARG A 147 -8.02 -0.61 3.89
CA ARG A 147 -7.51 -1.98 3.81
C ARG A 147 -6.42 -2.18 2.76
N TYR A 148 -6.53 -1.50 1.62
CA TYR A 148 -5.62 -1.72 0.48
C TYR A 148 -4.35 -0.87 0.58
N LYS A 149 -4.42 0.28 1.26
CA LYS A 149 -3.34 1.24 1.39
C LYS A 149 -2.02 0.64 1.92
N PRO A 150 -1.99 -0.23 2.94
CA PRO A 150 -0.74 -0.83 3.42
C PRO A 150 0.02 -1.59 2.32
N LEU A 151 -0.70 -2.38 1.50
CA LEU A 151 -0.13 -3.13 0.38
C LEU A 151 0.34 -2.21 -0.76
N TYR A 152 -0.46 -1.20 -1.08
CA TYR A 152 -0.13 -0.22 -2.12
C TYR A 152 1.15 0.56 -1.77
N LYS A 153 1.30 0.96 -0.50
CA LYS A 153 2.51 1.60 0.02
C LYS A 153 3.72 0.68 -0.11
N ALA A 154 3.62 -0.56 0.35
CA ALA A 154 4.73 -1.51 0.38
C ALA A 154 5.37 -1.72 -1.00
N VAL A 155 4.58 -1.96 -2.05
CA VAL A 155 5.11 -2.18 -3.40
C VAL A 155 5.74 -0.92 -3.97
N LEU A 156 5.13 0.26 -3.78
CA LEU A 156 5.73 1.52 -4.20
C LEU A 156 7.05 1.81 -3.47
N THR A 157 7.14 1.48 -2.18
CA THR A 157 8.37 1.61 -1.40
C THR A 157 9.47 0.70 -1.95
N LEU A 158 9.18 -0.56 -2.29
CA LEU A 158 10.17 -1.47 -2.89
C LEU A 158 10.75 -0.88 -4.18
N ARG A 159 9.89 -0.35 -5.06
CA ARG A 159 10.31 0.26 -6.33
C ARG A 159 11.11 1.55 -6.13
N LEU A 160 10.77 2.35 -5.11
CA LEU A 160 11.58 3.51 -4.75
C LEU A 160 12.95 3.10 -4.19
N VAL A 161 13.02 1.99 -3.44
CA VAL A 161 14.31 1.46 -2.95
C VAL A 161 15.17 0.96 -4.10
N ASP A 162 14.60 0.37 -5.15
CA ASP A 162 15.36 0.00 -6.34
C ASP A 162 16.09 1.22 -6.94
N LYS A 163 15.40 2.35 -7.10
CA LYS A 163 16.00 3.63 -7.55
C LYS A 163 17.04 4.15 -6.56
N LEU A 164 16.76 4.09 -5.26
CA LEU A 164 17.68 4.51 -4.20
C LEU A 164 19.02 3.74 -4.27
N LEU A 165 18.97 2.42 -4.47
CA LEU A 165 20.17 1.59 -4.55
C LEU A 165 21.02 1.93 -5.77
N THR A 166 20.39 2.31 -6.90
CA THR A 166 21.08 2.73 -8.12
C THR A 166 21.69 4.13 -8.00
N HIS A 167 20.93 5.08 -7.45
CA HIS A 167 21.35 6.49 -7.38
C HIS A 167 22.17 6.84 -6.13
N ASP A 168 22.24 5.93 -5.15
CA ASP A 168 22.92 6.14 -3.87
C ASP A 168 22.46 7.41 -3.12
N THR A 169 21.16 7.68 -3.16
CA THR A 169 20.58 8.95 -2.70
C THR A 169 20.72 9.19 -1.19
N ILE A 170 20.79 8.13 -0.40
CA ILE A 170 20.87 8.20 1.07
C ILE A 170 22.10 7.46 1.56
N SER A 171 23.00 8.16 2.24
CA SER A 171 24.11 7.56 2.96
C SER A 171 23.60 6.92 4.26
N HIS A 172 23.51 5.60 4.29
CA HIS A 172 23.12 4.85 5.47
C HIS A 172 23.92 3.54 5.59
N LYS A 173 24.54 3.30 6.74
CA LYS A 173 25.43 2.15 6.98
C LYS A 173 24.80 0.81 6.60
N TYR A 174 23.52 0.63 6.90
CA TYR A 174 22.80 -0.60 6.54
C TYR A 174 22.61 -0.71 5.03
N LEU A 175 22.09 0.34 4.36
CA LEU A 175 21.82 0.34 2.92
C LEU A 175 23.10 0.15 2.10
N SER A 176 24.22 0.72 2.55
CA SER A 176 25.53 0.56 1.91
C SER A 176 25.96 -0.91 1.79
N LYS A 177 25.55 -1.79 2.72
CA LYS A 177 25.85 -3.23 2.65
C LYS A 177 25.13 -3.92 1.49
N TYR A 178 24.00 -3.38 1.05
CA TYR A 178 23.12 -4.00 0.06
C TYR A 178 23.10 -3.28 -1.29
N ARG A 179 24.03 -2.36 -1.57
CA ARG A 179 24.09 -1.68 -2.89
C ARG A 179 24.19 -2.65 -4.06
N LYS A 180 24.94 -3.75 -3.88
CA LYS A 180 25.09 -4.78 -4.90
C LYS A 180 23.79 -5.55 -5.19
N ALA A 181 22.78 -5.46 -4.32
CA ALA A 181 21.46 -6.00 -4.60
C ALA A 181 20.74 -5.29 -5.76
N ALA A 182 21.24 -4.14 -6.24
CA ALA A 182 20.78 -3.54 -7.49
C ALA A 182 21.04 -4.44 -8.71
N PHE A 183 22.04 -5.32 -8.64
CA PHE A 183 22.43 -6.27 -9.68
C PHE A 183 21.83 -7.66 -9.49
N ARG A 184 20.83 -7.82 -8.60
CA ARG A 184 20.20 -9.13 -8.30
C ARG A 184 19.55 -9.82 -9.51
N PHE A 185 19.32 -9.09 -10.59
CA PHE A 185 18.75 -9.60 -11.83
C PHE A 185 19.81 -10.20 -12.78
N ASP A 186 21.09 -10.08 -12.45
CA ASP A 186 22.21 -10.55 -13.30
C ASP A 186 22.54 -12.04 -13.05
N GLY A 187 21.57 -12.83 -12.57
CA GLY A 187 21.73 -14.24 -12.24
C GLY A 187 22.40 -14.53 -10.88
N ASP A 188 22.68 -13.51 -10.07
CA ASP A 188 23.28 -13.67 -8.74
C ASP A 188 22.22 -14.05 -7.70
N THR A 189 22.09 -15.36 -7.46
CA THR A 189 21.15 -15.92 -6.49
C THR A 189 21.42 -15.48 -5.06
N MET A 190 22.68 -15.21 -4.70
CA MET A 190 23.05 -14.74 -3.36
C MET A 190 22.51 -13.33 -3.13
N TRP A 191 22.74 -12.39 -4.06
CA TRP A 191 22.21 -11.02 -3.90
C TRP A 191 20.70 -10.97 -3.99
N ARG A 192 20.07 -11.87 -4.77
CA ARG A 192 18.62 -12.00 -4.81
C ARG A 192 18.06 -12.43 -3.45
N GLU A 193 18.64 -13.45 -2.83
CA GLU A 193 18.18 -13.92 -1.52
C GLU A 193 18.45 -12.91 -0.41
N LYS A 194 19.63 -12.27 -0.42
CA LYS A 194 19.97 -11.19 0.52
C LYS A 194 19.05 -9.98 0.37
N TRP A 195 18.73 -9.59 -0.88
CA TRP A 195 17.76 -8.54 -1.13
C TRP A 195 16.39 -8.91 -0.55
N LYS A 196 15.92 -10.13 -0.82
CA LYS A 196 14.61 -10.60 -0.36
C LYS A 196 14.54 -10.61 1.17
N SER A 197 15.42 -11.38 1.82
CA SER A 197 15.34 -11.69 3.24
C SER A 197 15.82 -10.55 4.14
N GLU A 198 16.90 -9.88 3.77
CA GLU A 198 17.55 -8.89 4.62
C GLU A 198 17.09 -7.47 4.30
N LEU A 199 16.74 -7.13 3.04
CA LEU A 199 16.38 -5.76 2.67
C LEU A 199 14.87 -5.56 2.47
N ALA A 200 14.24 -6.34 1.59
CA ALA A 200 12.86 -6.17 1.17
C ALA A 200 11.87 -6.42 2.32
N ILE A 201 12.06 -7.48 3.12
CA ILE A 201 11.16 -7.79 4.25
C ILE A 201 11.12 -6.65 5.29
N PRO A 202 12.24 -6.11 5.79
CA PRO A 202 12.21 -4.94 6.67
C PRO A 202 11.55 -3.71 6.04
N ILE A 203 11.76 -3.47 4.75
CA ILE A 203 11.16 -2.33 4.03
C ILE A 203 9.64 -2.47 3.90
N ILE A 204 9.16 -3.66 3.49
CA ILE A 204 7.73 -3.97 3.39
C ILE A 204 7.09 -3.83 4.77
N THR A 205 7.72 -4.39 5.80
CA THR A 205 7.26 -4.29 7.19
C THR A 205 7.13 -2.83 7.61
N ALA A 206 8.16 -2.02 7.37
CA ALA A 206 8.17 -0.60 7.69
C ALA A 206 7.01 0.14 7.01
N ALA A 207 6.86 -0.03 5.69
CA ALA A 207 5.85 0.67 4.89
C ALA A 207 4.41 0.24 5.23
N MET A 208 4.20 -1.06 5.48
CA MET A 208 2.89 -1.62 5.80
C MET A 208 2.42 -1.20 7.19
N LEU A 209 3.33 -1.16 8.18
CA LEU A 209 3.00 -0.96 9.59
C LEU A 209 3.17 0.49 10.09
N GLN A 210 3.47 1.47 9.24
CA GLN A 210 3.61 2.89 9.64
C GLN A 210 2.45 3.44 10.47
N ASP A 211 1.24 2.91 10.22
CA ASP A 211 0.00 3.39 10.82
C ASP A 211 -0.62 2.34 11.78
N VAL A 212 0.15 1.29 12.15
CA VAL A 212 -0.38 0.17 12.94
C VAL A 212 -0.74 0.58 14.36
N GLY A 213 -0.07 1.60 14.92
CA GLY A 213 -0.36 2.15 16.24
C GLY A 213 -1.78 2.72 16.36
N LEU A 214 -2.45 3.03 15.25
CA LEU A 214 -3.87 3.42 15.24
C LEU A 214 -4.82 2.28 15.63
N GLN A 215 -4.34 1.03 15.75
CA GLN A 215 -5.13 -0.07 16.28
C GLN A 215 -5.21 -0.07 17.82
N CYS A 216 -4.51 0.83 18.51
CA CYS A 216 -4.60 0.93 19.97
C CYS A 216 -5.98 1.40 20.46
N PRO A 217 -6.45 0.98 21.64
CA PRO A 217 -7.78 1.35 22.16
C PRO A 217 -8.05 2.85 22.20
N GLN A 218 -7.05 3.66 22.57
CA GLN A 218 -7.21 5.12 22.64
C GLN A 218 -7.43 5.74 21.26
N ALA A 219 -6.66 5.31 20.25
CA ALA A 219 -6.83 5.80 18.89
C ALA A 219 -8.19 5.38 18.31
N ILE A 220 -8.62 4.15 18.58
CA ILE A 220 -9.96 3.67 18.18
C ILE A 220 -11.07 4.49 18.83
N THR A 221 -10.92 4.85 20.11
CA THR A 221 -11.89 5.70 20.82
C THR A 221 -11.99 7.09 20.18
N ILE A 222 -10.86 7.71 19.84
CA ILE A 222 -10.86 8.99 19.11
C ILE A 222 -11.53 8.83 17.74
N LEU A 223 -11.24 7.74 17.02
CA LEU A 223 -11.75 7.50 15.68
C LEU A 223 -13.23 7.11 15.67
N LYS A 224 -13.76 6.37 16.64
CA LYS A 224 -15.13 5.85 16.60
C LYS A 224 -16.06 6.41 17.67
N GLY A 225 -15.55 7.25 18.58
CA GLY A 225 -16.29 7.66 19.77
C GLY A 225 -16.30 6.56 20.82
N GLU A 226 -16.71 6.91 22.05
CA GLU A 226 -16.77 5.97 23.18
C GLU A 226 -17.76 4.83 22.92
N ASN A 227 -18.85 5.10 22.21
CA ASN A 227 -19.90 4.14 21.89
C ASN A 227 -19.74 3.48 20.51
N GLY A 228 -18.72 3.88 19.72
CA GLY A 228 -18.46 3.31 18.40
C GLY A 228 -19.37 3.84 17.27
N ASP A 229 -20.07 4.94 17.53
CA ASP A 229 -21.11 5.57 16.71
C ASP A 229 -20.60 6.66 15.75
N LEU A 230 -19.35 7.11 15.90
CA LEU A 230 -18.75 8.10 15.02
C LEU A 230 -18.10 7.46 13.79
N ASP A 231 -18.21 8.13 12.65
CA ASP A 231 -17.50 7.72 11.43
C ASP A 231 -15.98 7.95 11.61
N GLU A 232 -15.21 6.86 11.48
CA GLU A 232 -13.74 6.86 11.59
C GLU A 232 -13.03 7.67 10.50
N PHE A 233 -13.73 8.01 9.41
CA PHE A 233 -13.19 8.80 8.30
C PHE A 233 -13.61 10.27 8.33
N ARG A 234 -14.32 10.71 9.38
CA ARG A 234 -14.73 12.11 9.54
C ARG A 234 -13.54 13.06 9.65
N LEU A 235 -13.79 14.33 9.37
CA LEU A 235 -12.80 15.36 9.63
C LEU A 235 -12.60 15.53 11.15
N LEU A 236 -11.39 15.29 11.61
CA LEU A 236 -11.02 15.48 13.01
C LEU A 236 -10.51 16.90 13.27
N ALA A 237 -10.88 17.45 14.42
CA ALA A 237 -10.34 18.71 14.95
C ALA A 237 -8.83 18.59 15.21
N GLU A 238 -8.13 19.72 15.17
CA GLU A 238 -6.67 19.76 15.32
C GLU A 238 -6.12 19.06 16.58
N PRO A 239 -6.73 19.22 17.78
CA PRO A 239 -6.25 18.54 18.99
C PRO A 239 -6.27 17.01 18.85
N HIS A 240 -7.39 16.44 18.39
CA HIS A 240 -7.53 15.01 18.17
C HIS A 240 -6.57 14.50 17.09
N ARG A 241 -6.31 15.28 16.03
CA ARG A 241 -5.31 14.91 15.01
C ARG A 241 -3.89 14.84 15.60
N LYS A 242 -3.51 15.82 16.43
CA LYS A 242 -2.19 15.82 17.11
C LYS A 242 -2.05 14.63 18.06
N GLU A 243 -3.11 14.32 18.80
CA GLU A 243 -3.15 13.17 19.70
C GLU A 243 -3.01 11.85 18.93
N LEU A 244 -3.77 11.65 17.85
CA LEU A 244 -3.65 10.47 17.00
C LEU A 244 -2.24 10.29 16.42
N LEU A 245 -1.57 11.37 16.02
CA LEU A 245 -0.19 11.29 15.52
C LEU A 245 0.78 10.82 16.62
N LYS A 246 0.61 11.29 17.87
CA LYS A 246 1.41 10.85 19.02
C LYS A 246 1.15 9.39 19.36
N LEU A 247 -0.13 8.99 19.42
CA LEU A 247 -0.53 7.60 19.68
C LEU A 247 0.01 6.67 18.59
N ASN A 248 -0.17 7.04 17.32
CA ASN A 248 0.35 6.26 16.20
C ASN A 248 1.86 6.05 16.30
N TYR A 249 2.62 7.13 16.53
CA TYR A 249 4.07 7.02 16.69
C TYR A 249 4.45 6.09 17.84
N HIS A 250 3.91 6.34 19.05
CA HIS A 250 4.27 5.59 20.25
C HIS A 250 3.93 4.10 20.10
N TYR A 251 2.69 3.78 19.70
CA TYR A 251 2.21 2.41 19.63
C TYR A 251 2.77 1.65 18.41
N THR A 252 3.06 2.33 17.29
CA THR A 252 3.77 1.71 16.16
C THR A 252 5.18 1.30 16.60
N MET A 253 5.94 2.20 17.23
CA MET A 253 7.30 1.85 17.70
C MET A 253 7.28 0.72 18.72
N LYS A 254 6.35 0.76 19.69
CA LYS A 254 6.17 -0.30 20.69
C LYS A 254 5.80 -1.64 20.05
N TYR A 255 4.90 -1.65 19.08
CA TYR A 255 4.53 -2.88 18.40
C TYR A 255 5.69 -3.48 17.59
N LEU A 256 6.47 -2.65 16.91
CA LEU A 256 7.63 -3.13 16.18
C LEU A 256 8.68 -3.71 17.14
N SER A 257 9.03 -3.00 18.22
CA SER A 257 10.08 -3.46 19.16
C SER A 257 9.64 -4.66 20.02
N ASP A 258 8.47 -4.57 20.64
CA ASP A 258 8.05 -5.49 21.71
C ASP A 258 6.99 -6.47 21.21
N GLY A 259 6.06 -5.99 20.37
CA GLY A 259 4.98 -6.79 19.81
C GLY A 259 5.44 -7.79 18.76
N LEU A 260 6.43 -7.41 17.96
CA LEU A 260 7.10 -8.24 16.97
C LEU A 260 8.50 -8.64 17.47
N GLY A 261 9.44 -7.70 17.58
CA GLY A 261 10.84 -8.02 17.92
C GLY A 261 11.56 -8.76 16.79
N THR A 262 12.54 -9.61 17.13
CA THR A 262 13.32 -10.41 16.16
C THR A 262 12.82 -11.86 16.08
N PRO A 263 12.92 -12.52 14.90
CA PRO A 263 12.70 -13.94 14.78
C PRO A 263 13.65 -14.76 15.69
N LYS A 264 13.27 -16.01 15.98
CA LYS A 264 14.09 -16.94 16.76
C LYS A 264 14.79 -17.92 15.82
N TYR A 265 16.10 -18.10 16.00
CA TYR A 265 16.86 -19.12 15.26
C TYR A 265 16.34 -20.53 15.56
N VAL A 266 16.27 -21.36 14.51
CA VAL A 266 15.91 -22.77 14.59
C VAL A 266 17.05 -23.58 14.00
N GLY A 267 17.78 -24.29 14.85
CA GLY A 267 18.93 -25.11 14.46
C GLY A 267 19.80 -25.43 15.66
N ASN A 268 20.86 -26.21 15.42
CA ASN A 268 21.74 -26.72 16.47
C ASN A 268 23.17 -26.16 16.38
N ASP A 269 23.50 -25.38 15.35
CA ASP A 269 24.84 -24.82 15.17
C ASP A 269 24.93 -23.44 15.84
N ARG A 270 25.96 -23.26 16.67
CA ARG A 270 26.17 -22.01 17.40
C ARG A 270 26.62 -20.87 16.49
N SER A 271 27.46 -21.15 15.49
CA SER A 271 27.98 -20.14 14.57
C SER A 271 26.87 -19.64 13.66
N GLU A 272 26.03 -20.54 13.14
CA GLU A 272 24.84 -20.18 12.36
C GLU A 272 23.86 -19.34 13.19
N ARG A 273 23.64 -19.71 14.46
CA ARG A 273 22.80 -18.91 15.36
C ARG A 273 23.34 -17.50 15.55
N ASP A 274 24.64 -17.38 15.86
CA ASP A 274 25.26 -16.09 16.14
C ASP A 274 25.26 -15.19 14.88
N GLU A 275 25.41 -15.78 13.68
CA GLU A 275 25.25 -15.07 12.40
C GLU A 275 23.79 -14.65 12.14
N PHE A 276 22.84 -15.56 12.31
CA PHE A 276 21.41 -15.29 12.16
C PHE A 276 20.96 -14.17 13.08
N ASP A 277 21.29 -14.24 14.37
CA ASP A 277 20.91 -13.25 15.37
C ASP A 277 21.46 -11.86 15.00
N LYS A 278 22.69 -11.79 14.49
CA LYS A 278 23.30 -10.54 14.03
C LYS A 278 22.58 -9.97 12.79
N ILE A 279 22.25 -10.80 11.81
CA ILE A 279 21.54 -10.38 10.60
C ILE A 279 20.15 -9.86 10.97
N GLN A 280 19.40 -10.60 11.78
CA GLN A 280 18.05 -10.21 12.22
C GLN A 280 18.08 -8.96 13.08
N TYR A 281 19.08 -8.82 13.96
CA TYR A 281 19.26 -7.60 14.77
C TYR A 281 19.54 -6.37 13.89
N ASP A 282 20.47 -6.47 12.94
CA ASP A 282 20.81 -5.36 12.06
C ASP A 282 19.60 -4.95 11.20
N ALA A 283 18.86 -5.92 10.65
CA ALA A 283 17.65 -5.70 9.86
C ALA A 283 16.53 -5.05 10.69
N HIS A 284 16.32 -5.53 11.92
CA HIS A 284 15.33 -4.98 12.84
C HIS A 284 15.68 -3.54 13.27
N HIS A 285 16.95 -3.28 13.56
CA HIS A 285 17.42 -1.93 13.86
C HIS A 285 17.20 -0.96 12.70
N PHE A 286 17.47 -1.41 11.47
CA PHE A 286 17.19 -0.64 10.27
C PHE A 286 15.70 -0.35 10.11
N LEU A 287 14.82 -1.34 10.28
CA LEU A 287 13.36 -1.17 10.31
C LEU A 287 12.92 -0.09 11.32
N LEU A 288 13.40 -0.19 12.58
CA LEU A 288 13.05 0.78 13.62
C LEU A 288 13.54 2.20 13.29
N GLN A 289 14.75 2.33 12.74
CA GLN A 289 15.29 3.62 12.31
C GLN A 289 14.50 4.23 11.16
N LEU A 290 14.13 3.41 10.17
CA LEU A 290 13.34 3.82 9.01
C LEU A 290 11.97 4.36 9.43
N VAL A 291 11.25 3.64 10.29
CA VAL A 291 9.95 4.08 10.81
C VAL A 291 10.09 5.32 11.69
N LYS A 292 11.05 5.33 12.63
CA LYS A 292 11.29 6.48 13.51
C LYS A 292 11.58 7.75 12.71
N ASP A 293 12.43 7.66 11.69
CA ASP A 293 12.78 8.81 10.86
C ASP A 293 11.60 9.28 9.98
N ALA A 294 10.67 8.40 9.60
CA ALA A 294 9.49 8.82 8.85
C ALA A 294 8.57 9.76 9.65
N PHE A 295 8.52 9.59 10.98
CA PHE A 295 7.76 10.47 11.88
C PHE A 295 8.50 11.77 12.23
N ILE A 296 9.82 11.73 12.40
CA ILE A 296 10.61 12.85 12.94
C ILE A 296 11.40 13.62 11.85
N SER A 297 11.61 13.00 10.68
CA SER A 297 12.26 13.54 9.48
C SER A 297 13.61 14.22 9.76
N LYS A 298 14.58 13.46 10.29
CA LYS A 298 15.92 13.96 10.65
C LYS A 298 17.01 13.63 9.64
N THR A 299 17.04 12.40 9.13
CA THR A 299 18.15 11.91 8.29
C THR A 299 17.79 11.77 6.82
N GLY A 300 16.51 11.91 6.48
CA GLY A 300 15.98 11.66 5.13
C GLY A 300 15.70 10.19 4.86
N LEU A 301 16.17 9.27 5.70
CA LEU A 301 15.93 7.83 5.57
C LEU A 301 14.43 7.51 5.59
N GLY A 302 13.69 8.15 6.48
CA GLY A 302 12.25 7.94 6.64
C GLY A 302 11.43 8.35 5.41
N GLU A 303 11.99 9.17 4.54
CA GLU A 303 11.30 9.61 3.33
C GLU A 303 11.08 8.50 2.31
N VAL A 304 11.90 7.44 2.37
CA VAL A 304 11.74 6.21 1.59
C VAL A 304 10.35 5.60 1.77
N ILE A 305 9.79 5.67 2.98
CA ILE A 305 8.43 5.19 3.26
C ILE A 305 7.39 6.33 3.31
N LYS A 306 7.80 7.56 3.64
CA LYS A 306 6.90 8.73 3.73
C LYS A 306 6.39 9.19 2.36
N ILE A 307 7.23 9.19 1.32
CA ILE A 307 6.83 9.61 -0.03
C ILE A 307 5.73 8.69 -0.59
N PRO A 308 5.92 7.34 -0.61
CA PRO A 308 4.85 6.41 -0.94
C PRO A 308 3.60 6.56 -0.07
N GLN A 309 3.74 6.82 1.23
CA GLN A 309 2.61 7.04 2.14
C GLN A 309 1.76 8.25 1.76
N ILE A 310 2.39 9.39 1.43
CA ILE A 310 1.71 10.61 1.01
C ILE A 310 0.95 10.34 -0.28
N TYR A 311 1.61 9.74 -1.28
CA TYR A 311 0.99 9.43 -2.56
C TYR A 311 -0.18 8.45 -2.41
N ALA A 312 0.01 7.34 -1.68
CA ALA A 312 -1.04 6.35 -1.45
C ALA A 312 -2.24 6.92 -0.67
N SER A 313 -2.02 7.91 0.20
CA SER A 313 -3.11 8.62 0.89
C SER A 313 -3.94 9.51 -0.02
N PHE A 314 -3.38 9.89 -1.17
CA PHE A 314 -4.10 10.59 -2.23
C PHE A 314 -4.84 9.58 -3.14
N VAL A 315 -4.15 8.55 -3.62
CA VAL A 315 -4.72 7.53 -4.53
C VAL A 315 -5.86 6.75 -3.88
N LEU A 316 -5.65 6.29 -2.64
CA LEU A 316 -6.60 5.54 -1.83
C LEU A 316 -7.09 6.44 -0.68
N SER A 317 -7.70 7.58 -1.03
CA SER A 317 -8.19 8.54 -0.05
C SER A 317 -9.44 8.04 0.66
N THR A 318 -9.58 8.33 1.95
CA THR A 318 -10.77 8.00 2.73
C THR A 318 -11.72 9.19 2.90
N LYS A 319 -11.44 10.34 2.25
CA LYS A 319 -12.26 11.55 2.33
C LYS A 319 -13.58 11.37 1.56
N TYR A 320 -14.65 11.98 2.05
CA TYR A 320 -15.98 11.92 1.41
C TYR A 320 -16.02 12.53 0.00
N ASP A 321 -15.19 13.54 -0.27
CA ASP A 321 -15.08 14.22 -1.57
C ASP A 321 -14.10 13.53 -2.52
N TYR A 322 -13.71 12.28 -2.23
CA TYR A 322 -12.82 11.50 -3.09
C TYR A 322 -13.38 11.42 -4.51
N SER A 323 -12.53 11.72 -5.49
CA SER A 323 -12.82 11.55 -6.90
C SER A 323 -11.58 11.06 -7.63
N ARG A 324 -11.76 10.07 -8.50
CA ARG A 324 -10.66 9.56 -9.31
C ARG A 324 -10.12 10.59 -10.29
N LEU A 325 -10.96 11.54 -10.73
CA LEU A 325 -10.50 12.67 -11.55
C LEU A 325 -9.34 13.44 -10.90
N SER A 326 -9.30 13.48 -9.56
CA SER A 326 -8.28 14.23 -8.85
C SER A 326 -6.93 13.52 -8.74
N LEU A 327 -6.84 12.22 -9.02
CA LEU A 327 -5.66 11.41 -8.70
C LEU A 327 -4.33 11.93 -9.24
N PRO A 328 -4.27 12.53 -10.45
CA PRO A 328 -3.03 13.14 -10.93
C PRO A 328 -2.47 14.25 -10.06
N LYS A 329 -3.29 14.87 -9.20
CA LYS A 329 -2.82 15.85 -8.21
C LYS A 329 -1.92 15.21 -7.13
N GLY A 330 -1.98 13.88 -6.93
CA GLY A 330 -1.06 13.16 -6.05
C GLY A 330 0.40 13.31 -6.48
N TYR A 331 0.68 13.25 -7.79
CA TYR A 331 2.00 13.56 -8.35
C TYR A 331 2.39 15.01 -8.05
N MET A 332 1.48 15.95 -8.33
CA MET A 332 1.74 17.39 -8.14
C MET A 332 2.02 17.74 -6.67
N LEU A 333 1.38 17.04 -5.73
CA LEU A 333 1.63 17.20 -4.31
C LEU A 333 3.07 16.81 -3.94
N ILE A 334 3.57 15.66 -4.42
CA ILE A 334 4.96 15.25 -4.19
C ILE A 334 5.92 16.26 -4.80
N GLU A 335 5.65 16.69 -6.04
CA GLU A 335 6.45 17.71 -6.73
C GLU A 335 6.51 19.01 -5.93
N GLN A 336 5.37 19.48 -5.42
CA GLN A 336 5.29 20.72 -4.65
C GLN A 336 6.01 20.60 -3.30
N LEU A 337 5.88 19.47 -2.61
CA LEU A 337 6.57 19.23 -1.34
C LEU A 337 8.09 19.19 -1.54
N SER A 338 8.56 18.56 -2.61
CA SER A 338 9.97 18.56 -3.03
C SER A 338 10.48 19.99 -3.33
N LYS A 339 9.74 20.76 -4.14
CA LYS A 339 10.10 22.16 -4.47
C LYS A 339 10.18 23.06 -3.24
N LYS A 340 9.33 22.82 -2.23
CA LYS A 340 9.35 23.54 -0.95
C LYS A 340 10.42 23.04 0.03
N GLY A 341 11.19 22.02 -0.32
CA GLY A 341 12.22 21.43 0.55
C GLY A 341 11.66 20.59 1.71
N ALA A 342 10.37 20.21 1.65
CA ALA A 342 9.75 19.36 2.66
C ALA A 342 10.03 17.86 2.44
N LEU A 343 10.60 17.52 1.28
CA LEU A 343 11.06 16.19 0.89
C LEU A 343 12.41 16.32 0.18
N ASN A 344 13.24 15.29 0.28
CA ASN A 344 14.47 15.10 -0.49
C ASN A 344 14.15 15.15 -1.98
N LYS A 345 14.86 16.03 -2.68
CA LYS A 345 14.60 16.33 -4.08
C LYS A 345 14.80 15.13 -4.99
N GLN A 346 15.87 14.37 -4.78
CA GLN A 346 16.21 13.23 -5.62
C GLN A 346 15.25 12.06 -5.37
N LEU A 347 14.93 11.74 -4.10
CA LEU A 347 13.94 10.69 -3.82
C LEU A 347 12.55 11.03 -4.35
N ALA A 348 12.14 12.29 -4.24
CA ALA A 348 10.87 12.74 -4.81
C ALA A 348 10.87 12.64 -6.34
N GLN A 349 11.98 12.99 -6.98
CA GLN A 349 12.15 12.83 -8.43
C GLN A 349 12.09 11.37 -8.85
N ASP A 350 12.84 10.49 -8.18
CA ASP A 350 12.84 9.05 -8.43
C ASP A 350 11.45 8.45 -8.28
N PHE A 351 10.71 8.87 -7.24
CA PHE A 351 9.33 8.44 -7.04
C PHE A 351 8.40 8.94 -8.15
N MET A 352 8.53 10.20 -8.56
CA MET A 352 7.73 10.78 -9.63
C MET A 352 7.95 10.07 -10.98
N GLU A 353 9.20 9.67 -11.27
CA GLU A 353 9.53 8.87 -12.45
C GLU A 353 8.84 7.50 -12.43
N ILE A 354 8.70 6.87 -11.26
CA ILE A 354 8.04 5.57 -11.13
C ILE A 354 6.55 5.66 -11.50
N VAL A 355 5.84 6.66 -10.96
CA VAL A 355 4.37 6.68 -10.99
C VAL A 355 3.76 7.47 -12.15
N GLY A 356 4.42 8.53 -12.63
CA GLY A 356 3.84 9.49 -13.58
C GLY A 356 2.58 10.19 -13.06
N TYR A 357 1.88 10.93 -13.93
CA TYR A 357 0.66 11.65 -13.54
C TYR A 357 -0.49 10.70 -13.24
N PHE A 358 -0.62 9.60 -13.97
CA PHE A 358 -1.78 8.72 -13.89
C PHE A 358 -1.42 7.43 -13.15
N PRO A 359 -2.00 7.16 -11.95
CA PRO A 359 -1.69 5.94 -11.22
C PRO A 359 -2.10 4.66 -11.97
N GLN A 360 -1.51 3.53 -11.58
CA GLN A 360 -1.91 2.22 -12.10
C GLN A 360 -3.41 1.96 -11.90
N GLY A 361 -4.09 1.47 -12.94
CA GLY A 361 -5.53 1.24 -12.93
C GLY A 361 -6.40 2.48 -13.20
N PHE A 362 -5.79 3.66 -13.44
CA PHE A 362 -6.54 4.88 -13.82
C PHE A 362 -7.19 4.72 -15.20
N GLY A 363 -8.42 5.24 -15.36
CA GLY A 363 -9.17 5.21 -16.61
C GLY A 363 -8.90 6.43 -17.48
N ILE A 364 -8.20 6.23 -18.60
CA ILE A 364 -7.91 7.27 -19.60
C ILE A 364 -8.99 7.27 -20.67
N THR A 365 -9.51 8.45 -21.00
CA THR A 365 -10.27 8.68 -22.22
C THR A 365 -9.36 9.40 -23.22
N PHE A 366 -9.38 9.00 -24.49
CA PHE A 366 -8.46 9.53 -25.49
C PHE A 366 -9.04 9.54 -26.89
N ILE A 367 -8.47 10.36 -27.77
CA ILE A 367 -8.80 10.39 -29.20
C ILE A 367 -7.97 9.31 -29.92
N PRO A 368 -8.59 8.25 -30.48
CA PRO A 368 -7.86 7.23 -31.21
C PRO A 368 -7.42 7.74 -32.59
N THR A 369 -6.44 7.06 -33.19
CA THR A 369 -6.01 7.31 -34.57
C THR A 369 -6.46 6.20 -35.53
N ASN A 370 -6.57 6.51 -36.81
CA ASN A 370 -6.72 5.51 -37.87
C ASN A 370 -5.34 4.96 -38.32
N GLU A 371 -5.33 4.08 -39.32
CA GLU A 371 -4.12 3.46 -39.88
C GLU A 371 -3.15 4.47 -40.52
N HIS A 372 -3.64 5.67 -40.86
CA HIS A 372 -2.87 6.78 -41.39
C HIS A 372 -2.44 7.79 -40.30
N ASN A 373 -2.53 7.42 -39.01
CA ASN A 373 -2.24 8.27 -37.85
C ASN A 373 -3.09 9.55 -37.75
N GLN A 374 -4.26 9.59 -38.39
CA GLN A 374 -5.20 10.71 -38.27
C GLN A 374 -6.13 10.50 -37.07
N GLU A 375 -6.30 11.56 -36.27
CA GLU A 375 -7.24 11.59 -35.14
C GLU A 375 -8.68 11.33 -35.64
N LYS A 376 -9.43 10.47 -34.93
CA LYS A 376 -10.85 10.23 -35.21
C LYS A 376 -11.74 11.21 -34.44
N ASP A 377 -12.94 11.45 -34.95
CA ASP A 377 -13.96 12.28 -34.30
C ASP A 377 -14.74 11.53 -33.20
N GLN A 378 -14.05 10.70 -32.43
CA GLN A 378 -14.63 9.95 -31.30
C GLN A 378 -13.60 9.81 -30.20
N PHE A 379 -14.03 9.32 -29.03
CA PHE A 379 -13.13 8.92 -27.97
C PHE A 379 -13.17 7.41 -27.73
N GLU A 380 -12.10 6.89 -27.15
CA GLU A 380 -11.98 5.53 -26.64
C GLU A 380 -11.47 5.56 -25.21
N CYS A 381 -11.60 4.43 -24.52
CA CYS A 381 -11.21 4.22 -23.15
C CYS A 381 -10.00 3.27 -23.08
N ALA A 382 -9.08 3.60 -22.19
CA ALA A 382 -7.90 2.79 -21.88
C ALA A 382 -7.65 2.76 -20.36
N ILE A 383 -6.91 1.76 -19.88
CA ILE A 383 -6.51 1.61 -18.48
C ILE A 383 -5.00 1.71 -18.38
N VAL A 384 -4.48 2.50 -17.43
CA VAL A 384 -3.04 2.55 -17.14
C VAL A 384 -2.57 1.21 -16.57
N ILE A 385 -1.57 0.59 -17.21
CA ILE A 385 -1.09 -0.76 -16.87
C ILE A 385 0.43 -0.87 -16.65
N GLY A 386 1.20 0.21 -16.82
CA GLY A 386 2.65 0.20 -16.69
C GLY A 386 3.20 1.36 -15.86
N LEU A 387 4.21 1.06 -15.05
CA LEU A 387 5.05 2.02 -14.31
C LEU A 387 6.18 2.59 -15.19
N ASN A 388 6.89 3.58 -14.66
CA ASN A 388 8.03 4.25 -15.31
C ASN A 388 7.70 4.84 -16.69
N PRO A 389 6.65 5.67 -16.82
CA PRO A 389 6.36 6.30 -18.10
C PRO A 389 7.51 7.22 -18.51
N ARG A 390 7.92 7.17 -19.78
CA ARG A 390 8.98 8.03 -20.33
C ARG A 390 8.67 9.52 -20.17
N ASN A 391 7.38 9.87 -20.23
CA ASN A 391 6.87 11.20 -19.95
C ASN A 391 5.73 11.07 -18.93
N PRO A 392 5.77 11.81 -17.80
CA PRO A 392 4.74 11.72 -16.77
C PRO A 392 3.30 11.93 -17.28
N ALA A 393 3.13 12.72 -18.34
CA ALA A 393 1.82 13.01 -18.94
C ALA A 393 1.33 11.96 -19.95
N GLU A 394 2.14 10.95 -20.28
CA GLU A 394 1.90 9.99 -21.35
C GLU A 394 1.95 8.55 -20.81
N PRO A 395 0.84 8.04 -20.25
CA PRO A 395 0.83 6.75 -19.59
C PRO A 395 0.81 5.58 -20.58
N TYR A 396 1.45 4.47 -20.21
CA TYR A 396 1.35 3.20 -20.91
C TYR A 396 0.04 2.49 -20.52
N CYS A 397 -0.83 2.25 -21.50
CA CYS A 397 -2.20 1.84 -21.29
C CYS A 397 -2.59 0.59 -22.09
N LYS A 398 -3.58 -0.14 -21.59
CA LYS A 398 -4.36 -1.13 -22.33
C LYS A 398 -5.60 -0.45 -22.88
N VAL A 399 -5.79 -0.44 -24.20
CA VAL A 399 -7.04 0.02 -24.81
C VAL A 399 -8.12 -1.02 -24.51
N VAL A 400 -9.29 -0.56 -24.07
CA VAL A 400 -10.40 -1.45 -23.65
C VAL A 400 -11.72 -1.15 -24.35
N THR A 401 -11.76 -0.15 -25.24
CA THR A 401 -12.89 0.04 -26.16
C THR A 401 -12.44 0.15 -27.61
N ARG A 402 -13.35 -0.19 -28.51
CA ARG A 402 -13.26 0.12 -29.94
C ARG A 402 -14.64 0.50 -30.43
N ASN A 403 -14.75 1.64 -31.09
CA ASN A 403 -16.02 2.27 -31.46
C ASN A 403 -16.95 2.34 -30.23
N GLN A 404 -16.41 2.77 -29.08
CA GLN A 404 -17.10 2.88 -27.79
C GLN A 404 -17.67 1.57 -27.22
N ASN A 405 -17.35 0.42 -27.81
CA ASN A 405 -17.75 -0.88 -27.30
C ASN A 405 -16.59 -1.55 -26.56
N TYR A 406 -16.87 -2.17 -25.41
CA TYR A 406 -15.86 -2.86 -24.62
C TYR A 406 -15.24 -4.05 -25.38
N ILE A 407 -13.91 -4.13 -25.33
CA ILE A 407 -13.12 -5.21 -25.92
C ILE A 407 -12.18 -5.81 -24.87
N SER A 408 -11.93 -7.11 -24.97
CA SER A 408 -10.96 -7.82 -24.12
C SER A 408 -9.54 -7.87 -24.72
N SER A 409 -9.42 -7.74 -26.03
CA SER A 409 -8.17 -7.92 -26.80
C SER A 409 -7.69 -6.62 -27.45
N GLY A 410 -7.70 -5.51 -26.71
CA GLY A 410 -7.17 -4.23 -27.22
C GLY A 410 -5.65 -4.20 -27.26
N ILE A 411 -5.10 -3.25 -28.01
CA ILE A 411 -3.65 -3.01 -28.07
C ILE A 411 -3.15 -2.39 -26.76
N GLN A 412 -1.87 -2.53 -26.48
CA GLN A 412 -1.19 -1.75 -25.46
C GLN A 412 -0.40 -0.65 -26.14
N GLU A 413 -0.55 0.59 -25.68
CA GLU A 413 0.12 1.75 -26.27
C GLU A 413 0.35 2.84 -25.22
N THR A 414 1.33 3.70 -25.48
CA THR A 414 1.49 4.96 -24.75
C THR A 414 0.51 5.96 -25.30
N ILE A 415 -0.36 6.52 -24.45
CA ILE A 415 -1.32 7.54 -24.86
C ILE A 415 -0.64 8.92 -24.80
N PRO A 416 -0.41 9.58 -25.94
CA PRO A 416 0.27 10.87 -25.97
C PRO A 416 -0.58 11.98 -25.34
N LYS A 417 0.09 13.01 -24.80
CA LYS A 417 -0.56 14.13 -24.11
C LYS A 417 -1.57 14.87 -25.00
N ASN A 418 -1.31 14.95 -26.31
CA ASN A 418 -2.14 15.66 -27.29
C ASN A 418 -3.41 14.89 -27.73
N ARG A 419 -3.56 13.62 -27.33
CA ARG A 419 -4.77 12.81 -27.55
C ARG A 419 -5.53 12.51 -26.25
N ASN A 420 -4.89 12.65 -25.10
CA ASN A 420 -5.48 12.33 -23.80
C ASN A 420 -6.51 13.40 -23.38
N LEU A 421 -7.77 12.99 -23.20
CA LEU A 421 -8.90 13.88 -22.91
C LEU A 421 -8.93 14.36 -21.46
N TYR A 422 -8.05 13.87 -20.58
CA TYR A 422 -7.80 14.49 -19.28
C TYR A 422 -7.36 15.97 -19.45
N PHE A 423 -6.56 16.25 -20.48
CA PHE A 423 -6.12 17.60 -20.79
C PHE A 423 -7.23 18.39 -21.50
N PRO A 424 -7.68 19.52 -20.94
CA PRO A 424 -8.84 20.27 -21.46
C PRO A 424 -8.73 20.69 -22.93
N ALA A 425 -7.51 20.96 -23.42
CA ALA A 425 -7.26 21.33 -24.81
C ALA A 425 -7.77 20.28 -25.81
N ASN A 426 -7.70 18.99 -25.45
CA ASN A 426 -8.08 17.91 -26.36
C ASN A 426 -9.59 17.67 -26.38
N ARG A 427 -10.28 17.89 -25.25
CA ARG A 427 -11.76 17.84 -25.22
C ARG A 427 -12.39 18.86 -26.16
N LYS A 428 -11.77 20.05 -26.27
CA LYS A 428 -12.20 21.08 -27.21
C LYS A 428 -12.12 20.66 -28.68
N LYS A 429 -11.20 19.74 -29.04
CA LYS A 429 -11.10 19.20 -30.41
C LYS A 429 -12.36 18.44 -30.80
N LEU A 430 -12.83 17.55 -29.92
CA LEU A 430 -14.04 16.76 -30.13
C LEU A 430 -15.33 17.63 -30.01
N MET A 431 -15.35 18.63 -29.12
CA MET A 431 -16.51 19.51 -28.98
C MET A 431 -16.76 20.40 -30.19
N ARG A 432 -15.73 20.86 -30.90
CA ARG A 432 -15.88 21.74 -32.07
C ARG A 432 -16.69 21.09 -33.21
N ILE A 433 -16.69 19.77 -33.31
CA ILE A 433 -17.32 19.02 -34.40
C ILE A 433 -18.82 18.79 -34.13
N GLY A 434 -19.27 18.94 -32.88
CA GLY A 434 -20.66 18.68 -32.47
C GLY A 434 -21.41 19.87 -31.86
N ARG A 435 -20.74 20.92 -31.36
CA ARG A 435 -21.38 21.96 -30.53
C ARG A 435 -22.52 22.69 -31.24
N GLU A 436 -22.36 23.06 -32.51
CA GLU A 436 -23.41 23.77 -33.26
C GLU A 436 -24.65 22.90 -33.43
N ARG A 437 -24.47 21.65 -33.88
CA ARG A 437 -25.56 20.70 -34.11
C ARG A 437 -26.21 20.18 -32.82
N LEU A 438 -25.43 19.98 -31.76
CA LEU A 438 -25.94 19.59 -30.43
C LEU A 438 -26.66 20.73 -29.73
N THR A 439 -26.19 21.98 -29.87
CA THR A 439 -26.88 23.15 -29.31
C THR A 439 -28.22 23.34 -30.00
N GLU A 440 -28.27 23.19 -31.33
CA GLU A 440 -29.52 23.19 -32.11
C GLU A 440 -30.51 22.13 -31.62
N ILE A 441 -30.09 20.85 -31.54
CA ILE A 441 -30.93 19.74 -31.08
C ILE A 441 -31.40 19.93 -29.62
N MET A 442 -30.50 20.33 -28.71
CA MET A 442 -30.82 20.47 -27.29
C MET A 442 -31.74 21.67 -27.02
N SER A 443 -31.58 22.77 -27.75
CA SER A 443 -32.47 23.94 -27.67
C SER A 443 -33.91 23.65 -28.11
N GLN A 444 -34.09 22.65 -28.98
CA GLN A 444 -35.40 22.17 -29.42
C GLN A 444 -36.04 21.17 -28.44
N LEU A 445 -35.22 20.46 -27.64
CA LEU A 445 -35.68 19.40 -26.73
C LEU A 445 -35.89 19.85 -25.27
N SER A 446 -35.32 20.99 -24.86
CA SER A 446 -35.37 21.45 -23.47
C SER A 446 -35.33 22.97 -23.36
N SER A 447 -36.33 23.55 -22.70
CA SER A 447 -36.39 24.99 -22.40
C SER A 447 -35.42 25.43 -21.28
N ASN A 448 -34.77 24.51 -20.58
CA ASN A 448 -33.87 24.76 -19.44
C ASN A 448 -32.40 24.41 -19.75
N PHE A 449 -32.03 24.36 -21.03
CA PHE A 449 -30.69 23.99 -21.45
C PHE A 449 -29.66 25.09 -21.15
N SER A 450 -28.56 24.74 -20.47
CA SER A 450 -27.39 25.62 -20.28
C SER A 450 -26.19 25.10 -21.08
N ALA A 451 -25.40 26.01 -21.65
CA ALA A 451 -24.22 25.67 -22.47
C ALA A 451 -23.16 24.84 -21.73
N ASP A 452 -23.17 24.86 -20.39
CA ASP A 452 -22.30 24.07 -19.51
C ASP A 452 -22.61 22.56 -19.57
N SER A 453 -23.85 22.16 -19.86
CA SER A 453 -24.25 20.75 -19.98
C SER A 453 -23.67 20.04 -21.22
N ILE A 454 -23.17 20.80 -22.21
CA ILE A 454 -22.46 20.27 -23.38
C ILE A 454 -21.03 19.85 -23.02
N ASP A 455 -20.38 20.62 -22.14
CA ASP A 455 -18.98 20.41 -21.76
C ASP A 455 -18.80 19.09 -20.96
N ASP A 456 -19.89 18.54 -20.39
CA ASP A 456 -19.96 17.24 -19.72
C ASP A 456 -20.14 16.03 -20.67
N LEU A 457 -20.36 16.25 -21.97
CA LEU A 457 -20.59 15.14 -22.93
C LEU A 457 -19.34 14.33 -23.24
N ILE A 458 -18.14 14.94 -23.16
CA ILE A 458 -16.87 14.27 -23.42
C ILE A 458 -16.14 14.03 -22.10
N PRO A 459 -16.10 12.78 -21.60
CA PRO A 459 -15.53 12.49 -20.32
C PRO A 459 -14.02 12.75 -20.31
N SER A 460 -13.51 13.43 -19.27
CA SER A 460 -12.07 13.65 -19.08
C SER A 460 -11.33 12.43 -18.52
N TYR A 461 -12.07 11.44 -18.04
CA TYR A 461 -11.61 10.15 -17.55
C TYR A 461 -12.81 9.19 -17.53
N TRP A 462 -12.58 7.89 -17.31
CA TRP A 462 -13.68 6.93 -17.14
C TRP A 462 -13.43 6.02 -15.93
N GLU A 463 -14.45 5.31 -15.46
CA GLU A 463 -14.41 4.45 -14.27
C GLU A 463 -14.12 2.98 -14.63
N PRO A 464 -12.89 2.46 -14.41
CA PRO A 464 -12.53 1.11 -14.88
C PRO A 464 -13.03 -0.03 -13.99
N TYR A 465 -13.57 0.29 -12.80
CA TYR A 465 -14.08 -0.69 -11.85
C TYR A 465 -15.17 -1.57 -12.47
N ASP A 466 -16.14 -0.95 -13.16
CA ASP A 466 -17.25 -1.69 -13.75
C ASP A 466 -16.77 -2.63 -14.86
N PHE A 467 -15.81 -2.18 -15.67
CA PHE A 467 -15.19 -3.01 -16.69
C PHE A 467 -14.44 -4.20 -16.07
N PHE A 468 -13.60 -3.97 -15.06
CA PHE A 468 -12.80 -5.01 -14.40
C PHE A 468 -13.64 -5.96 -13.52
N GLY A 469 -14.80 -5.50 -13.04
CA GLY A 469 -15.79 -6.31 -12.33
C GLY A 469 -16.34 -7.46 -13.16
N PHE A 470 -16.32 -7.35 -14.49
CA PHE A 470 -16.57 -8.48 -15.38
C PHE A 470 -15.33 -9.36 -15.49
N LYS A 471 -15.43 -10.59 -14.98
CA LYS A 471 -14.29 -11.50 -14.82
C LYS A 471 -13.54 -11.81 -16.12
N LYS A 472 -14.24 -11.84 -17.25
CA LYS A 472 -13.66 -11.98 -18.61
C LYS A 472 -12.71 -10.83 -19.00
N HIS A 473 -12.78 -9.69 -18.32
CA HIS A 473 -11.97 -8.50 -18.58
C HIS A 473 -10.75 -8.36 -17.65
N GLN A 474 -10.58 -9.26 -16.66
CA GLN A 474 -9.50 -9.13 -15.67
C GLN A 474 -8.10 -9.40 -16.24
N ASN A 475 -7.99 -9.90 -17.48
CA ASN A 475 -6.73 -10.17 -18.15
C ASN A 475 -6.18 -8.95 -18.92
N LEU A 476 -5.74 -7.92 -18.18
CA LEU A 476 -5.22 -6.66 -18.74
C LEU A 476 -3.72 -6.72 -19.09
N TRP A 477 -2.97 -7.48 -18.30
CA TRP A 477 -1.52 -7.58 -18.38
C TRP A 477 -1.12 -8.83 -19.18
N ALA A 478 -0.66 -8.62 -20.42
CA ALA A 478 -0.07 -9.68 -21.22
C ALA A 478 1.24 -10.17 -20.58
N LYS A 479 1.56 -11.46 -20.70
CA LYS A 479 2.87 -11.97 -20.27
C LYS A 479 3.98 -11.26 -21.05
N ILE A 480 5.01 -10.80 -20.35
CA ILE A 480 6.26 -10.42 -21.00
C ILE A 480 6.84 -11.67 -21.66
N LYS A 481 7.29 -11.53 -22.91
CA LYS A 481 7.92 -12.61 -23.66
C LYS A 481 9.38 -12.73 -23.33
#